data_AF-A0A7X0G2K9-F1
#
_entry.id   AF-A0A7X0G2K9-F1
#
_cell.length_a   1.000
_cell.length_b   1.000
_cell.length_c   1.000
_cell.angle_alpha   90.00
_cell.angle_beta   90.00
_cell.angle_gamma   90.00
#
_symmetry.space_group_name_H-M   'P 1'
#
loop_
_entity.id
_entity.type
_entity.pdbx_description
1 polymer ?
#
loop_
_entity_poly.entity_id
_entity_poly.type
_entity_poly.pdbx_seq_one_letter_code
_entity_poly.pdbx_strand_id
1 'polypeptide(L)'
;MGLQRPVEPFHRPYAGPEPPAPGRRPRRLIAVLAAAAAVAVAVVAAVLVMSGGREQEAAPRRTPGGSAQPPAVRPSGSPGPREKVINALPAPCGTVAAGTVERAVPEATRRQSANSTLTTCTYSSTGSAFRWLRVEARLYAPGDTATPVQDAEGYYDAQWAQAHDAPLVRTVTLERRGGIGDEAYRWFKTDEGQPTVVGQVTARVRNVVLTVAYSEQAPRKGPADARERACLDTATAVARDVLTALSHS
;
A
#
# COMPACT_ATOMS: atom_id res chain seq x y z
N MET A 1 -58.21 -15.66 -62.62
CA MET A 1 -57.59 -16.31 -61.44
C MET A 1 -56.13 -16.52 -61.77
N GLY A 2 -55.23 -15.85 -61.04
CA GLY A 2 -53.87 -15.56 -61.51
C GLY A 2 -52.84 -16.67 -61.32
N LEU A 3 -51.63 -16.40 -61.81
CA LEU A 3 -50.40 -16.92 -61.25
C LEU A 3 -49.42 -15.74 -61.16
N GLN A 4 -49.34 -15.15 -59.96
CA GLN A 4 -48.29 -14.21 -59.59
C GLN A 4 -46.95 -14.96 -59.64
N ARG A 5 -45.98 -14.42 -60.39
CA ARG A 5 -44.62 -14.96 -60.38
C ARG A 5 -44.01 -14.72 -58.99
N PRO A 6 -43.41 -15.74 -58.35
CA PRO A 6 -42.69 -15.56 -57.10
C PRO A 6 -41.52 -14.60 -57.29
N VAL A 7 -41.32 -13.69 -56.33
CA VAL A 7 -40.11 -12.88 -56.24
C VAL A 7 -38.99 -13.81 -55.75
N GLU A 8 -38.12 -14.21 -56.66
CA GLU A 8 -36.92 -14.99 -56.33
C GLU A 8 -35.96 -14.13 -55.50
N PRO A 9 -35.50 -14.60 -54.33
CA PRO A 9 -34.54 -13.85 -53.54
C PRO A 9 -33.18 -13.87 -54.26
N PHE A 10 -32.70 -12.69 -54.65
CA PHE A 10 -31.36 -12.51 -55.18
C PHE A 10 -30.31 -12.99 -54.16
N HIS A 11 -29.79 -14.20 -54.35
CA HIS A 11 -28.60 -14.67 -53.65
C HIS A 11 -27.38 -13.93 -54.20
N ARG A 12 -26.81 -13.02 -53.41
CA ARG A 12 -25.50 -12.41 -53.68
C ARG A 12 -24.43 -13.51 -53.58
N PRO A 13 -23.71 -13.87 -54.66
CA PRO A 13 -22.82 -15.04 -54.65
C PRO A 13 -21.48 -14.83 -53.94
N TYR A 14 -21.24 -13.68 -53.30
CA TYR A 14 -20.00 -13.42 -52.58
C TYR A 14 -20.29 -12.65 -51.29
N ALA A 15 -20.43 -13.38 -50.19
CA ALA A 15 -20.11 -12.86 -48.87
C ALA A 15 -18.60 -13.02 -48.69
N GLY A 16 -17.86 -11.92 -48.53
CA GLY A 16 -16.47 -11.99 -48.10
C GLY A 16 -16.37 -12.70 -46.75
N PRO A 17 -15.20 -13.28 -46.39
CA PRO A 17 -15.04 -13.96 -45.11
C PRO A 17 -15.48 -13.02 -43.97
N GLU A 18 -16.41 -13.51 -43.16
CA GLU A 18 -16.96 -12.75 -42.05
C GLU A 18 -15.82 -12.31 -41.11
N PRO A 19 -15.68 -11.01 -40.80
CA PRO A 19 -14.64 -10.57 -39.89
C PRO A 19 -14.84 -11.29 -38.55
N PRO A 20 -13.76 -11.78 -37.90
CA PRO A 20 -13.89 -12.46 -36.63
C PRO A 20 -14.63 -11.55 -35.66
N ALA A 21 -15.67 -12.10 -35.02
CA ALA A 21 -16.48 -11.36 -34.06
C ALA A 21 -15.55 -10.61 -33.09
N PRO A 22 -15.78 -9.32 -32.82
CA PRO A 22 -14.94 -8.59 -31.87
C PRO A 22 -14.97 -9.35 -30.56
N GLY A 23 -13.80 -9.85 -30.15
CA GLY A 23 -13.64 -10.62 -28.93
C GLY A 23 -14.33 -9.89 -27.80
N ARG A 24 -15.23 -10.60 -27.11
CA ARG A 24 -16.05 -10.07 -26.02
C ARG A 24 -15.11 -9.46 -24.99
N ARG A 25 -14.85 -8.15 -25.09
CA ARG A 25 -14.06 -7.43 -24.09
C ARG A 25 -14.77 -7.67 -22.75
N PRO A 26 -14.08 -8.21 -21.74
CA PRO A 26 -14.72 -8.55 -20.48
C PRO A 26 -15.24 -7.26 -19.86
N ARG A 27 -16.56 -7.02 -19.99
CA ARG A 27 -17.28 -5.88 -19.38
C ARG A 27 -16.98 -5.74 -17.88
N ARG A 28 -16.54 -6.83 -17.25
CA ARG A 28 -16.06 -6.88 -15.86
C ARG A 28 -14.81 -6.02 -15.62
N LEU A 29 -13.85 -5.95 -16.54
CA LEU A 29 -12.65 -5.11 -16.38
C LEU A 29 -12.97 -3.62 -16.50
N ILE A 30 -13.91 -3.24 -17.37
CA ILE A 30 -14.37 -1.85 -17.50
C ILE A 30 -15.22 -1.45 -16.28
N ALA A 31 -16.06 -2.35 -15.77
CA ALA A 31 -16.85 -2.11 -14.56
C ALA A 31 -15.96 -1.97 -13.30
N VAL A 32 -14.87 -2.75 -13.19
CA VAL A 32 -13.91 -2.64 -12.09
C VAL A 32 -13.13 -1.33 -12.14
N LEU A 33 -12.71 -0.88 -13.33
CA LEU A 33 -12.06 0.43 -13.50
C LEU A 33 -13.00 1.61 -13.20
N ALA A 34 -14.27 1.51 -13.58
CA ALA A 34 -15.27 2.53 -13.26
C ALA A 34 -15.61 2.57 -11.74
N ALA A 35 -15.66 1.42 -11.08
CA ALA A 35 -15.86 1.35 -9.62
C ALA A 35 -14.66 1.93 -8.84
N ALA A 36 -13.43 1.69 -9.30
CA ALA A 36 -12.23 2.27 -8.69
C ALA A 36 -12.18 3.81 -8.82
N ALA A 37 -12.64 4.36 -9.94
CA ALA A 37 -12.73 5.81 -10.14
C ALA A 37 -13.82 6.46 -9.26
N ALA A 38 -14.97 5.79 -9.05
CA ALA A 38 -16.05 6.32 -8.22
C ALA A 38 -15.69 6.38 -6.72
N VAL A 39 -14.95 5.39 -6.22
CA VAL A 39 -14.48 5.39 -4.82
C VAL A 39 -13.45 6.52 -4.58
N ALA A 40 -12.59 6.81 -5.56
CA ALA A 40 -11.62 7.89 -5.45
C ALA A 40 -12.27 9.29 -5.34
N VAL A 41 -13.39 9.52 -6.04
CA VAL A 41 -14.11 10.81 -5.98
C VAL A 41 -14.88 10.97 -4.67
N ALA A 42 -15.47 9.90 -4.14
CA ALA A 42 -16.19 9.95 -2.86
C ALA A 42 -15.26 10.23 -1.66
N VAL A 43 -14.03 9.72 -1.69
CA VAL A 43 -13.03 9.94 -0.63
C VAL A 43 -12.54 11.40 -0.60
N VAL A 44 -12.34 12.03 -1.75
CA VAL A 44 -11.94 13.46 -1.81
C VAL A 44 -13.06 14.38 -1.32
N ALA A 45 -14.32 14.06 -1.62
CA ALA A 45 -15.47 14.85 -1.18
C ALA A 45 -15.72 14.73 0.34
N ALA A 46 -15.55 13.55 0.93
CA ALA A 46 -15.75 13.34 2.37
C ALA A 46 -14.69 14.05 3.23
N VAL A 47 -13.44 14.11 2.76
CA VAL A 47 -12.35 14.80 3.46
C VAL A 47 -12.51 16.32 3.39
N LEU A 48 -13.02 16.87 2.28
CA LEU A 48 -13.23 18.32 2.15
C LEU A 48 -14.44 18.85 2.94
N VAL A 49 -15.45 18.02 3.22
CA VAL A 49 -16.67 18.45 3.96
C VAL A 49 -16.49 18.40 5.48
N MET A 50 -15.59 17.56 6.00
CA MET A 50 -15.38 17.41 7.44
C MET A 50 -14.37 18.41 8.04
N SER A 51 -13.63 19.16 7.20
CA SER A 51 -12.66 20.18 7.64
C SER A 51 -13.20 21.61 7.62
N GLY A 52 -14.47 21.80 7.21
CA GLY A 52 -15.11 23.10 7.10
C GLY A 52 -15.92 23.50 8.34
N GLY A 53 -15.28 24.19 9.28
CA GLY A 53 -15.95 25.22 10.08
C GLY A 53 -16.24 24.88 11.54
N ARG A 54 -15.56 25.61 12.43
CA ARG A 54 -16.22 26.39 13.51
C ARG A 54 -15.22 27.36 14.13
N GLU A 55 -15.32 28.62 13.70
CA GLU A 55 -14.74 29.77 14.38
C GLU A 55 -15.59 30.18 15.61
N GLN A 56 -14.89 30.86 16.51
CA GLN A 56 -15.26 31.52 17.76
C GLN A 56 -16.64 32.16 17.86
N GLU A 57 -17.26 32.05 19.04
CA GLU A 57 -17.95 33.20 19.64
C GLU A 57 -17.82 33.22 21.17
N ALA A 58 -17.66 34.45 21.67
CA ALA A 58 -17.25 34.81 23.02
C ALA A 58 -18.39 34.76 24.04
N ALA A 59 -18.01 34.53 25.31
CA ALA A 59 -18.89 34.67 26.47
C ALA A 59 -19.28 36.13 26.74
N PRO A 60 -20.28 36.37 27.63
CA PRO A 60 -19.87 37.03 28.86
C PRO A 60 -20.54 36.55 30.16
N ARG A 61 -19.71 36.64 31.22
CA ARG A 61 -19.98 36.88 32.65
C ARG A 61 -20.87 35.90 33.44
N ARG A 62 -20.29 35.33 34.50
CA ARG A 62 -20.47 35.78 35.92
C ARG A 62 -19.59 34.93 36.87
N THR A 63 -18.73 35.60 37.63
CA THR A 63 -18.17 35.18 38.94
C THR A 63 -19.20 35.50 40.05
N PRO A 64 -19.13 34.94 41.29
CA PRO A 64 -17.89 34.74 42.08
C PRO A 64 -17.82 33.52 43.03
N GLY A 65 -16.60 33.27 43.52
CA GLY A 65 -16.37 32.83 44.90
C GLY A 65 -15.99 31.36 45.09
N GLY A 66 -14.72 31.11 45.44
CA GLY A 66 -14.29 29.80 45.92
C GLY A 66 -12.78 29.62 45.85
N SER A 67 -12.08 29.94 46.94
CA SER A 67 -10.65 29.71 47.13
C SER A 67 -10.29 28.24 46.90
N ALA A 68 -9.48 27.98 45.87
CA ALA A 68 -8.80 26.71 45.68
C ALA A 68 -7.41 26.96 45.09
N GLN A 69 -6.42 26.48 45.83
CA GLN A 69 -4.99 26.49 45.56
C GLN A 69 -4.68 25.95 44.14
N PRO A 70 -3.90 26.66 43.30
CA PRO A 70 -3.54 26.12 42.00
C PRO A 70 -2.56 24.93 42.19
N PRO A 71 -2.79 23.78 41.52
CA PRO A 71 -1.82 22.70 41.50
C PRO A 71 -0.56 23.15 40.75
N ALA A 72 0.59 22.67 41.23
CA ALA A 72 1.89 22.89 40.63
C ALA A 72 1.84 22.56 39.13
N VAL A 73 2.06 23.59 38.30
CA VAL A 73 2.33 23.44 36.87
C VAL A 73 3.63 22.66 36.76
N ARG A 74 3.55 21.37 36.43
CA ARG A 74 4.70 20.63 35.94
C ARG A 74 5.20 21.39 34.70
N PRO A 75 6.48 21.76 34.61
CA PRO A 75 7.00 22.33 33.38
C PRO A 75 6.73 21.31 32.26
N SER A 76 6.07 21.81 31.20
CA SER A 76 5.92 21.10 29.94
C SER A 76 7.26 20.47 29.58
N GLY A 77 7.23 19.16 29.28
CA GLY A 77 8.41 18.45 28.82
C GLY A 77 9.09 19.28 27.73
N SER A 78 10.38 19.51 27.92
CA SER A 78 11.21 20.08 26.86
C SER A 78 10.91 19.31 25.57
N PRO A 79 10.72 19.99 24.43
CA PRO A 79 10.69 19.30 23.15
C PRO A 79 11.95 18.44 23.10
N GLY A 80 11.77 17.12 23.01
CA GLY A 80 12.88 16.23 22.71
C GLY A 80 13.61 16.73 21.46
N PRO A 81 14.85 16.29 21.21
CA PRO A 81 15.59 16.66 20.02
C PRO A 81 14.65 16.57 18.80
N ARG A 82 14.38 17.69 18.13
CA ARG A 82 13.51 17.70 16.95
C ARG A 82 14.13 16.74 15.96
N GLU A 83 13.55 15.55 15.87
CA GLU A 83 14.14 14.48 15.09
C GLU A 83 14.17 14.96 13.64
N LYS A 84 15.38 14.98 13.06
CA LYS A 84 15.60 15.62 11.77
C LYS A 84 14.74 14.92 10.72
N VAL A 85 13.75 15.61 10.17
CA VAL A 85 12.89 15.09 9.11
C VAL A 85 13.70 14.64 7.89
N ILE A 86 13.25 13.57 7.25
CA ILE A 86 13.81 13.07 5.99
C ILE A 86 13.32 14.00 4.88
N ASN A 87 14.24 14.46 4.01
CA ASN A 87 13.91 15.40 2.95
C ASN A 87 13.85 14.74 1.57
N ALA A 88 14.44 13.56 1.40
CA ALA A 88 14.47 12.84 0.14
C ALA A 88 14.51 11.32 0.38
N LEU A 89 13.97 10.57 -0.57
CA LEU A 89 14.08 9.12 -0.60
C LEU A 89 15.33 8.68 -1.36
N PRO A 90 16.02 7.62 -0.91
CA PRO A 90 17.11 7.00 -1.66
C PRO A 90 16.58 6.36 -2.96
N ALA A 91 17.50 6.01 -3.86
CA ALA A 91 17.14 5.34 -5.10
C ALA A 91 16.42 3.99 -4.83
N PRO A 92 15.27 3.71 -5.49
CA PRO A 92 14.33 2.64 -5.12
C PRO A 92 14.97 1.27 -4.93
N CYS A 93 15.81 0.85 -5.87
CA CYS A 93 16.44 -0.48 -5.84
C CYS A 93 17.87 -0.48 -5.34
N GLY A 94 18.43 0.68 -4.97
CA GLY A 94 19.79 0.78 -4.42
C GLY A 94 19.86 0.54 -2.91
N THR A 95 18.71 0.38 -2.27
CA THR A 95 18.55 0.31 -0.80
C THR A 95 18.68 -1.09 -0.23
N VAL A 96 18.53 -2.14 -1.05
CA VAL A 96 18.60 -3.53 -0.61
C VAL A 96 19.94 -4.11 -1.01
N ALA A 97 20.65 -4.76 -0.08
CA ALA A 97 21.94 -5.35 -0.39
C ALA A 97 21.80 -6.46 -1.46
N ALA A 98 22.72 -6.49 -2.42
CA ALA A 98 22.66 -7.46 -3.54
C ALA A 98 22.58 -8.92 -3.05
N GLY A 99 23.35 -9.27 -2.01
CA GLY A 99 23.28 -10.61 -1.40
C GLY A 99 21.95 -10.92 -0.71
N THR A 100 21.23 -9.91 -0.22
CA THR A 100 19.87 -10.07 0.33
C THR A 100 18.88 -10.36 -0.80
N VAL A 101 18.96 -9.62 -1.91
CA VAL A 101 18.14 -9.86 -3.10
C VAL A 101 18.37 -11.25 -3.65
N GLU A 102 19.63 -11.66 -3.84
CA GLU A 102 19.97 -12.98 -4.41
C GLU A 102 19.44 -14.13 -3.56
N ARG A 103 19.49 -14.02 -2.23
CA ARG A 103 18.91 -15.04 -1.33
C ARG A 103 17.38 -15.07 -1.37
N ALA A 104 16.75 -13.90 -1.45
CA ALA A 104 15.29 -13.78 -1.45
C ALA A 104 14.68 -14.22 -2.78
N VAL A 105 15.19 -13.67 -3.88
CA VAL A 105 14.70 -13.89 -5.24
C VAL A 105 15.91 -14.14 -6.14
N PRO A 106 16.41 -15.38 -6.22
CA PRO A 106 17.53 -15.73 -7.10
C PRO A 106 17.22 -15.37 -8.55
N GLU A 107 18.24 -14.92 -9.28
CA GLU A 107 18.13 -14.54 -10.70
C GLU A 107 17.03 -13.50 -10.98
N ALA A 108 16.74 -12.63 -10.00
CA ALA A 108 15.67 -11.67 -10.10
C ALA A 108 15.85 -10.70 -11.27
N THR A 109 14.76 -10.47 -12.00
CA THR A 109 14.61 -9.24 -12.80
C THR A 109 14.15 -8.11 -11.92
N ARG A 110 14.61 -6.90 -12.24
CA ARG A 110 14.36 -5.69 -11.46
C ARG A 110 13.48 -4.72 -12.22
N ARG A 111 12.44 -4.22 -11.57
CA ARG A 111 11.61 -3.10 -12.03
C ARG A 111 11.57 -2.02 -10.96
N GLN A 112 11.65 -0.77 -11.37
CA GLN A 112 11.65 0.35 -10.43
C GLN A 112 10.80 1.51 -10.94
N SER A 113 10.22 2.25 -10.00
CA SER A 113 9.51 3.50 -10.22
C SER A 113 9.85 4.46 -9.09
N ALA A 114 9.98 5.75 -9.38
CA ALA A 114 10.28 6.75 -8.38
C ALA A 114 9.72 8.12 -8.77
N ASN A 115 9.27 8.86 -7.76
CA ASN A 115 9.06 10.31 -7.80
C ASN A 115 9.59 10.91 -6.48
N SER A 116 9.32 12.19 -6.22
CA SER A 116 9.82 12.89 -5.03
C SER A 116 9.32 12.32 -3.70
N THR A 117 8.13 11.68 -3.67
CA THR A 117 7.46 11.22 -2.45
C THR A 117 7.21 9.71 -2.39
N LEU A 118 7.48 8.98 -3.48
CA LEU A 118 7.26 7.54 -3.56
C LEU A 118 8.37 6.88 -4.36
N THR A 119 8.94 5.83 -3.79
CA THR A 119 9.85 4.93 -4.49
C THR A 119 9.33 3.50 -4.39
N THR A 120 9.43 2.76 -5.50
CA THR A 120 9.05 1.36 -5.55
C THR A 120 10.12 0.58 -6.30
N CYS A 121 10.56 -0.53 -5.71
CA CYS A 121 11.41 -1.51 -6.35
C CYS A 121 10.75 -2.88 -6.27
N THR A 122 10.65 -3.58 -7.41
CA THR A 122 10.15 -4.95 -7.48
C THR A 122 11.21 -5.85 -8.10
N TYR A 123 11.53 -6.90 -7.39
CA TYR A 123 12.34 -8.03 -7.85
C TYR A 123 11.41 -9.21 -8.13
N SER A 124 11.51 -9.82 -9.30
CA SER A 124 10.66 -10.95 -9.68
C SER A 124 11.51 -12.06 -10.28
N SER A 125 11.26 -13.29 -9.85
CA SER A 125 11.92 -14.46 -10.41
C SER A 125 11.56 -14.62 -11.90
N THR A 126 12.53 -15.12 -12.66
CA THR A 126 12.36 -15.46 -14.09
C THR A 126 12.03 -16.94 -14.30
N GLY A 127 12.21 -17.77 -13.27
CA GLY A 127 12.01 -19.22 -13.31
C GLY A 127 10.60 -19.68 -12.90
N SER A 128 10.44 -21.01 -12.82
CA SER A 128 9.18 -21.68 -12.50
C SER A 128 8.72 -21.54 -11.04
N ALA A 129 9.63 -21.20 -10.13
CA ALA A 129 9.30 -20.86 -8.76
C ALA A 129 8.87 -19.38 -8.72
N PHE A 130 7.56 -19.13 -8.69
CA PHE A 130 7.04 -17.78 -8.57
C PHE A 130 7.46 -17.19 -7.21
N ARG A 131 8.35 -16.20 -7.26
CA ARG A 131 8.81 -15.43 -6.12
C ARG A 131 8.94 -13.98 -6.50
N TRP A 132 8.55 -13.10 -5.61
CA TRP A 132 8.79 -11.68 -5.80
C TRP A 132 9.05 -10.98 -4.47
N LEU A 133 9.81 -9.90 -4.55
CA LEU A 133 10.08 -8.99 -3.44
C LEU A 133 9.73 -7.59 -3.92
N ARG A 134 8.89 -6.89 -3.17
CA ARG A 134 8.55 -5.48 -3.41
C ARG A 134 8.97 -4.66 -2.20
N VAL A 135 9.65 -3.56 -2.48
CA VAL A 135 10.02 -2.53 -1.51
C VAL A 135 9.37 -1.24 -1.96
N GLU A 136 8.63 -0.61 -1.06
CA GLU A 136 7.99 0.68 -1.29
C GLU A 136 8.30 1.61 -0.14
N ALA A 137 8.78 2.82 -0.43
CA ALA A 137 8.95 3.86 0.58
C ALA A 137 8.18 5.10 0.17
N ARG A 138 7.35 5.59 1.09
CA ARG A 138 6.53 6.80 0.93
C ARG A 138 7.04 7.87 1.89
N LEU A 139 7.38 9.02 1.34
CA LEU A 139 7.84 10.20 2.06
C LEU A 139 6.73 11.23 2.17
N TYR A 140 6.50 11.70 3.39
CA TYR A 140 5.70 12.87 3.68
C TYR A 140 6.65 14.08 3.73
N ALA A 141 6.82 14.73 2.57
CA ALA A 141 7.83 15.76 2.41
C ALA A 141 7.44 17.04 3.18
N PRO A 142 8.38 17.70 3.89
CA PRO A 142 8.09 18.96 4.60
C PRO A 142 7.63 20.11 3.70
N GLY A 143 7.87 20.03 2.39
CA GLY A 143 7.38 21.00 1.41
C GLY A 143 5.91 20.79 1.03
N ASP A 144 5.35 19.60 1.27
CA ASP A 144 4.01 19.21 0.85
C ASP A 144 3.00 19.27 2.00
N THR A 145 3.47 19.27 3.26
CA THR A 145 2.64 19.30 4.47
C THR A 145 3.34 19.99 5.63
N ALA A 146 2.55 20.64 6.50
CA ALA A 146 3.03 21.26 7.74
C ALA A 146 3.35 20.23 8.85
N THR A 147 2.80 19.02 8.76
CA THR A 147 2.88 17.99 9.81
C THR A 147 3.40 16.65 9.27
N PRO A 148 4.59 16.61 8.63
CA PRO A 148 5.06 15.44 7.88
C PRO A 148 5.20 14.17 8.73
N VAL A 149 5.55 14.29 10.02
CA VAL A 149 5.68 13.14 10.91
C VAL A 149 4.29 12.61 11.30
N GLN A 150 3.36 13.49 11.66
CA GLN A 150 2.00 13.10 12.03
C GLN A 150 1.24 12.51 10.83
N ASP A 151 1.48 13.03 9.62
CA ASP A 151 0.85 12.48 8.41
C ASP A 151 1.36 11.08 8.09
N ALA A 152 2.65 10.81 8.32
CA ALA A 152 3.23 9.48 8.19
C ALA A 152 2.69 8.52 9.26
N GLU A 153 2.52 8.98 10.51
CA GLU A 153 1.88 8.23 11.59
C GLU A 153 0.43 7.86 11.24
N GLY A 154 -0.38 8.84 10.82
CA GLY A 154 -1.76 8.60 10.40
C GLY A 154 -1.87 7.64 9.21
N TYR A 155 -0.95 7.71 8.25
CA TYR A 155 -0.91 6.75 7.14
C TYR A 155 -0.53 5.34 7.60
N TYR A 156 0.45 5.22 8.50
CA TYR A 156 0.84 3.94 9.08
C TYR A 156 -0.32 3.29 9.84
N ASP A 157 -1.05 4.06 10.66
CA ASP A 157 -2.23 3.57 11.38
C ASP A 157 -3.36 3.17 10.44
N ALA A 158 -3.58 3.92 9.36
CA ALA A 158 -4.53 3.54 8.33
C ALA A 158 -4.14 2.21 7.64
N GLN A 159 -2.84 1.98 7.37
CA GLN A 159 -2.35 0.72 6.83
C GLN A 159 -2.52 -0.45 7.81
N TRP A 160 -2.30 -0.20 9.11
CA TRP A 160 -2.55 -1.18 10.17
C TRP A 160 -4.04 -1.57 10.25
N ALA A 161 -4.93 -0.58 10.29
CA ALA A 161 -6.38 -0.83 10.29
C ALA A 161 -6.81 -1.61 9.03
N GLN A 162 -6.34 -1.19 7.85
CA GLN A 162 -6.64 -1.88 6.60
C GLN A 162 -6.14 -3.34 6.58
N ALA A 163 -5.02 -3.64 7.24
CA ALA A 163 -4.52 -5.01 7.33
C ALA A 163 -5.44 -5.94 8.15
N HIS A 164 -6.20 -5.40 9.11
CA HIS A 164 -7.22 -6.16 9.85
C HIS A 164 -8.48 -6.44 9.02
N ASP A 165 -8.84 -5.52 8.12
CA ASP A 165 -10.10 -5.57 7.37
C ASP A 165 -9.92 -5.98 5.90
N ALA A 166 -8.82 -6.64 5.53
CA ALA A 166 -8.49 -6.94 4.15
C ALA A 166 -9.30 -8.14 3.58
N PRO A 167 -10.26 -7.92 2.64
CA PRO A 167 -11.26 -8.93 2.30
C PRO A 167 -10.82 -9.96 1.25
N LEU A 168 -9.68 -9.76 0.58
CA LEU A 168 -9.17 -10.63 -0.51
C LEU A 168 -7.94 -11.45 -0.12
N VAL A 169 -7.59 -11.43 1.16
CA VAL A 169 -6.44 -12.15 1.69
C VAL A 169 -6.86 -12.80 3.00
N ARG A 170 -6.43 -14.03 3.21
CA ARG A 170 -6.58 -14.67 4.50
C ARG A 170 -5.37 -14.31 5.35
N THR A 171 -5.59 -13.49 6.37
CA THR A 171 -4.59 -13.21 7.40
C THR A 171 -4.32 -14.46 8.22
N VAL A 172 -3.05 -14.83 8.32
CA VAL A 172 -2.58 -15.91 9.20
C VAL A 172 -2.06 -15.28 10.49
N THR A 173 -1.17 -14.30 10.38
CA THR A 173 -0.59 -13.58 11.52
C THR A 173 -0.50 -12.10 11.20
N LEU A 174 -0.92 -11.25 12.14
CA LEU A 174 -0.76 -9.80 12.08
C LEU A 174 -0.36 -9.30 13.47
N GLU A 175 0.86 -8.79 13.61
CA GLU A 175 1.42 -8.40 14.91
C GLU A 175 2.23 -7.10 14.83
N ARG A 176 2.14 -6.26 15.87
CA ARG A 176 3.06 -5.13 16.04
C ARG A 176 4.44 -5.65 16.46
N ARG A 177 5.50 -5.01 15.97
CA ARG A 177 6.89 -5.35 16.29
C ARG A 177 7.73 -4.10 16.48
N GLY A 178 8.46 -4.05 17.58
CA GLY A 178 9.51 -3.05 17.80
C GLY A 178 10.82 -3.40 17.10
N GLY A 179 11.75 -2.45 17.09
CA GLY A 179 13.11 -2.65 16.58
C GLY A 179 13.25 -2.58 15.04
N ILE A 180 12.24 -2.05 14.35
CA ILE A 180 12.26 -1.77 12.92
C ILE A 180 11.64 -0.37 12.75
N GLY A 181 12.48 0.66 12.65
CA GLY A 181 12.00 2.06 12.66
C GLY A 181 11.42 2.47 14.02
N ASP A 182 10.60 3.51 14.00
CA ASP A 182 9.89 4.04 15.18
C ASP A 182 8.72 3.12 15.55
N GLU A 183 8.02 2.63 14.52
CA GLU A 183 6.88 1.73 14.62
C GLU A 183 6.94 0.72 13.49
N ALA A 184 6.55 -0.53 13.76
CA ALA A 184 6.37 -1.51 12.70
C ALA A 184 5.32 -2.57 13.06
N TYR A 185 4.82 -3.20 12.01
CA TYR A 185 4.06 -4.43 12.11
C TYR A 185 4.49 -5.45 11.05
N ARG A 186 4.22 -6.71 11.37
CA ARG A 186 4.43 -7.86 10.50
C ARG A 186 3.09 -8.46 10.14
N TRP A 187 2.94 -8.83 8.88
CA TRP A 187 1.72 -9.43 8.37
C TRP A 187 2.08 -10.63 7.49
N PHE A 188 1.68 -11.82 7.94
CA PHE A 188 1.72 -13.03 7.13
C PHE A 188 0.31 -13.39 6.67
N LYS A 189 0.16 -13.57 5.36
CA LYS A 189 -1.13 -13.79 4.71
C LYS A 189 -1.00 -14.74 3.53
N THR A 190 -2.13 -15.37 3.20
CA THR A 190 -2.26 -16.17 1.97
C THR A 190 -3.16 -15.43 0.99
N ASP A 191 -2.77 -15.44 -0.28
CA ASP A 191 -3.63 -14.95 -1.36
C ASP A 191 -4.72 -16.01 -1.63
N GLU A 192 -6.00 -15.63 -1.57
CA GLU A 192 -7.10 -16.57 -1.82
C GLU A 192 -7.28 -16.87 -3.32
N GLY A 193 -6.75 -16.02 -4.20
CA GLY A 193 -6.82 -16.16 -5.66
C GLY A 193 -5.60 -16.81 -6.30
N GLN A 194 -4.49 -16.94 -5.57
CA GLN A 194 -3.24 -17.53 -6.07
C GLN A 194 -2.61 -18.45 -5.01
N PRO A 195 -1.98 -19.58 -5.37
CA PRO A 195 -1.34 -20.46 -4.41
C PRO A 195 -0.01 -19.86 -3.91
N THR A 196 -0.06 -18.70 -3.27
CA THR A 196 1.07 -17.94 -2.78
C THR A 196 0.86 -17.51 -1.34
N VAL A 197 1.98 -17.39 -0.63
CA VAL A 197 2.04 -16.78 0.69
C VAL A 197 2.80 -15.48 0.60
N VAL A 198 2.51 -14.55 1.50
CA VAL A 198 3.17 -13.25 1.56
C VAL A 198 3.55 -12.93 2.99
N GLY A 199 4.85 -12.68 3.21
CA GLY A 199 5.34 -12.02 4.41
C GLY A 199 5.57 -10.54 4.13
N GLN A 200 4.93 -9.69 4.93
CA GLN A 200 5.02 -8.24 4.79
C GLN A 200 5.50 -7.61 6.09
N VAL A 201 6.36 -6.60 5.97
CA VAL A 201 6.76 -5.68 7.05
C VAL A 201 6.38 -4.29 6.60
N THR A 202 5.59 -3.59 7.42
CA THR A 202 5.36 -2.16 7.26
C THR A 202 5.99 -1.47 8.47
N ALA A 203 6.80 -0.44 8.23
CA ALA A 203 7.49 0.30 9.26
C ALA A 203 7.43 1.81 9.00
N ARG A 204 7.30 2.60 10.05
CA ARG A 204 7.44 4.05 10.01
C ARG A 204 8.79 4.45 10.59
N VAL A 205 9.47 5.38 9.93
CA VAL A 205 10.65 6.06 10.45
C VAL A 205 10.49 7.55 10.17
N ARG A 206 10.38 8.36 11.22
CA ARG A 206 10.10 9.79 11.13
C ARG A 206 8.87 10.04 10.24
N ASN A 207 9.07 10.74 9.13
CA ASN A 207 8.08 11.09 8.12
C ASN A 207 8.08 10.15 6.88
N VAL A 208 8.63 8.95 6.99
CA VAL A 208 8.63 7.93 5.93
C VAL A 208 7.92 6.67 6.39
N VAL A 209 7.07 6.11 5.53
CA VAL A 209 6.47 4.78 5.71
C VAL A 209 7.03 3.83 4.66
N LEU A 210 7.65 2.76 5.13
CA LEU A 210 8.27 1.69 4.35
C LEU A 210 7.38 0.45 4.39
N THR A 211 7.07 -0.11 3.22
CA THR A 211 6.39 -1.40 3.08
C THR A 211 7.28 -2.34 2.29
N VAL A 212 7.64 -3.46 2.90
CA VAL A 212 8.36 -4.56 2.27
C VAL A 212 7.46 -5.77 2.22
N ALA A 213 7.21 -6.32 1.04
CA ALA A 213 6.43 -7.53 0.85
C ALA A 213 7.26 -8.56 0.08
N TYR A 214 7.40 -9.75 0.64
CA TYR A 214 8.02 -10.90 0.02
C TYR A 214 6.98 -11.99 -0.19
N SER A 215 6.93 -12.55 -1.39
CA SER A 215 6.00 -13.62 -1.74
C SER A 215 6.72 -14.78 -2.40
N GLU A 216 6.18 -15.95 -2.13
CA GLU A 216 6.59 -17.19 -2.76
C GLU A 216 5.39 -18.12 -2.89
N GLN A 217 5.56 -19.17 -3.71
CA GLN A 217 4.56 -20.21 -3.85
C GLN A 217 4.28 -20.88 -2.49
N ALA A 218 2.99 -21.06 -2.18
CA ALA A 218 2.57 -21.80 -1.01
C ALA A 218 3.02 -23.27 -1.12
N PRO A 219 3.28 -23.96 0.00
CA PRO A 219 3.61 -25.38 -0.02
C PRO A 219 2.57 -26.19 -0.77
N ARG A 220 3.02 -27.09 -1.67
CA ARG A 220 2.11 -28.02 -2.38
C ARG A 220 1.46 -29.04 -1.44
N LYS A 221 2.09 -29.30 -0.30
CA LYS A 221 1.63 -30.21 0.76
C LYS A 221 1.97 -29.57 2.11
N GLY A 222 1.09 -29.74 3.09
CA GLY A 222 1.24 -29.15 4.42
C GLY A 222 0.62 -27.76 4.53
N PRO A 223 0.58 -27.20 5.75
CA PRO A 223 -0.08 -25.94 6.02
C PRO A 223 0.76 -24.74 5.56
N ALA A 224 0.10 -23.65 5.16
CA ALA A 224 0.77 -22.47 4.59
C ALA A 224 1.62 -21.68 5.61
N ASP A 225 1.26 -21.76 6.89
CA ASP A 225 1.98 -21.21 8.05
C ASP A 225 3.41 -21.78 8.20
N ALA A 226 3.70 -22.95 7.63
CA ALA A 226 5.06 -23.51 7.60
C ALA A 226 6.09 -22.57 6.94
N ARG A 227 5.64 -21.61 6.12
CA ARG A 227 6.49 -20.60 5.45
C ARG A 227 6.50 -19.24 6.15
N GLU A 228 5.69 -19.06 7.19
CA GLU A 228 5.51 -17.79 7.89
C GLU A 228 6.84 -17.18 8.34
N ARG A 229 7.60 -17.94 9.14
CA ARG A 229 8.87 -17.47 9.71
C ARG A 229 9.86 -17.06 8.63
N ALA A 230 10.04 -17.90 7.61
CA ALA A 230 10.98 -17.63 6.53
C ALA A 230 10.59 -16.39 5.72
N CYS A 231 9.30 -16.21 5.42
CA CYS A 231 8.81 -15.05 4.68
C CYS A 231 8.96 -13.75 5.50
N LEU A 232 8.57 -13.77 6.77
CA LEU A 232 8.68 -12.61 7.66
C LEU A 232 10.12 -12.24 7.98
N ASP A 233 11.03 -13.21 8.13
CA ASP A 233 12.45 -12.96 8.34
C ASP A 233 13.10 -12.37 7.09
N THR A 234 12.71 -12.84 5.90
CA THR A 234 13.17 -12.26 4.62
C THR A 234 12.71 -10.80 4.48
N ALA A 235 11.41 -10.53 4.69
CA ALA A 235 10.88 -9.18 4.64
C ALA A 235 11.52 -8.26 5.70
N THR A 236 11.81 -8.79 6.90
CA THR A 236 12.51 -8.05 7.96
C THR A 236 13.94 -7.71 7.58
N ALA A 237 14.69 -8.66 7.02
CA ALA A 237 16.07 -8.43 6.60
C ALA A 237 16.13 -7.31 5.55
N VAL A 238 15.25 -7.36 4.55
CA VAL A 238 15.13 -6.32 3.53
C VAL A 238 14.71 -4.98 4.14
N ALA A 239 13.76 -4.96 5.07
CA ALA A 239 13.35 -3.72 5.74
C ALA A 239 14.53 -3.05 6.49
N ARG A 240 15.40 -3.85 7.12
CA ARG A 240 16.59 -3.33 7.81
C ARG A 240 17.61 -2.75 6.83
N ASP A 241 17.86 -3.41 5.70
CA ASP A 241 18.75 -2.87 4.64
C ASP A 241 18.27 -1.47 4.20
N VAL A 242 16.96 -1.33 3.97
CA VAL A 242 16.35 -0.06 3.54
C VAL A 242 16.43 1.01 4.62
N LEU A 243 16.20 0.65 5.89
CA LEU A 243 16.33 1.58 7.01
C LEU A 243 17.78 2.09 7.18
N THR A 244 18.78 1.22 6.98
CA THR A 244 20.19 1.62 6.95
C THR A 244 20.46 2.61 5.81
N ALA A 245 19.91 2.39 4.61
CA ALA A 245 20.05 3.34 3.52
C ALA A 245 19.39 4.71 3.83
N LEU A 246 18.23 4.69 4.49
CA LEU A 246 17.51 5.90 4.91
C LEU A 246 18.21 6.67 6.03
N SER A 247 19.01 6.03 6.88
CA SER A 247 19.79 6.75 7.90
C SER A 247 20.98 7.52 7.33
N HIS A 248 21.37 7.24 6.09
CA HIS A 248 22.43 7.93 5.36
C HIS A 248 21.90 8.99 4.37
N SER A 249 20.58 9.19 4.29
CA SER A 249 19.89 10.15 3.42
C SER A 249 19.50 11.42 4.20
#